data_AF-A0AB33I8I5-F1
#
_entry.id   AF-A0AB33I8I5-F1
#
_cell.length_a   1.000
_cell.length_b   1.000
_cell.length_c   1.000
_cell.angle_alpha   90.00
_cell.angle_beta   90.00
_cell.angle_gamma   90.00
#
_symmetry.space_group_name_H-M   'P 1'
#
loop_
_entity.id
_entity.type
_entity.pdbx_description
1 polymer ?
#
loop_
_entity_poly.entity_id
_entity_poly.type
_entity_poly.pdbx_seq_one_letter_code
_entity_poly.pdbx_strand_id
1 'polypeptide(L)'
;MESLSERTSTGYQQIHDGIIHLVDSARTETVRSVNALMTATYWEIGRRIVEFEQGGEARAAYGAQLIKRLSKDLSLRYKRGFSAKNLRQMRLFYLFFQHVEIRQTVSGELTPALVHLRPFTFR
;
A
#
# COMPACT_ATOMS: atom_id res chain seq x y z
N MET A 1 55.51 15.02 -2.86
CA MET A 1 54.57 15.31 -3.97
C MET A 1 53.34 14.40 -3.95
N GLU A 2 53.40 13.25 -3.27
CA GLU A 2 52.34 12.23 -3.16
C GLU A 2 51.11 12.64 -2.30
N SER A 3 51.26 13.53 -1.32
CA SER A 3 50.18 13.87 -0.37
C SER A 3 49.09 14.81 -0.90
N LEU A 4 49.29 15.43 -2.07
CA LEU A 4 48.28 16.31 -2.71
C LEU A 4 47.39 15.53 -3.67
N SER A 5 47.92 14.53 -4.37
CA SER A 5 47.14 13.63 -5.24
C SER A 5 46.23 12.70 -4.43
N GLU A 6 46.68 12.20 -3.28
CA GLU A 6 45.85 11.35 -2.41
C GLU A 6 44.69 12.13 -1.76
N ARG A 7 44.94 13.38 -1.33
CA ARG A 7 43.90 14.25 -0.75
C ARG A 7 42.82 14.64 -1.75
N THR A 8 43.21 14.92 -2.99
CA THR A 8 42.26 15.25 -4.06
C THR A 8 41.44 14.02 -4.49
N SER A 9 42.07 12.84 -4.59
CA SER A 9 41.35 11.59 -4.86
C SER A 9 40.36 11.22 -3.75
N THR A 10 40.74 11.40 -2.49
CA THR A 10 39.86 11.13 -1.34
C THR A 10 38.68 12.10 -1.28
N GLY A 11 38.93 13.40 -1.51
CA GLY A 11 37.87 14.42 -1.53
C GLY A 11 36.89 14.21 -2.70
N TYR A 12 37.38 13.80 -3.87
CA TYR A 12 36.53 13.43 -4.99
C TYR A 12 35.65 12.22 -4.66
N GLN A 13 36.24 11.16 -4.09
CA GLN A 13 35.49 9.96 -3.72
C GLN A 13 34.39 10.27 -2.70
N GLN A 14 34.66 11.13 -1.73
CA GLN A 14 33.65 11.56 -0.74
C GLN A 14 32.47 12.30 -1.39
N ILE A 15 32.73 13.22 -2.32
CA ILE A 15 31.67 13.94 -3.04
C ILE A 15 30.90 12.98 -3.96
N HIS A 16 31.61 12.10 -4.67
CA HIS A 16 31.03 11.08 -5.53
C HIS A 16 30.05 10.18 -4.74
N ASP A 17 30.50 9.62 -3.62
CA ASP A 17 29.68 8.72 -2.80
C ASP A 17 28.52 9.48 -2.15
N GLY A 18 28.74 10.73 -1.74
CA GLY A 18 27.67 11.61 -1.25
C GLY A 18 26.57 11.87 -2.29
N ILE A 19 26.95 12.09 -3.56
CA ILE A 19 25.99 12.28 -4.66
C ILE A 19 25.21 10.98 -4.92
N ILE A 20 25.88 9.82 -4.94
CA ILE A 20 25.22 8.52 -5.10
C ILE A 20 24.19 8.32 -3.98
N HIS A 21 24.60 8.49 -2.73
CA HIS A 21 23.70 8.33 -1.58
C HIS A 21 22.50 9.28 -1.64
N LEU A 22 22.70 10.53 -2.07
CA LEU A 22 21.61 11.49 -2.24
C LEU A 22 20.61 11.03 -3.31
N VAL A 23 21.09 10.59 -4.47
CA VAL A 23 20.24 10.12 -5.57
C VAL A 23 19.48 8.85 -5.19
N ASP A 24 20.15 7.89 -4.55
CA ASP A 24 19.54 6.62 -4.13
C ASP A 24 18.48 6.83 -3.05
N SER A 25 18.73 7.73 -2.10
CA SER A 25 17.76 8.11 -1.08
C SER A 25 16.53 8.77 -1.71
N ALA A 26 16.73 9.72 -2.62
CA ALA A 26 15.64 10.40 -3.32
C ALA A 26 14.80 9.43 -4.17
N ARG A 27 15.44 8.49 -4.87
CA ARG A 27 14.76 7.46 -5.66
C ARG A 27 13.93 6.54 -4.76
N THR A 28 14.51 6.08 -3.66
CA THR A 28 13.84 5.20 -2.70
C THR A 28 12.60 5.87 -2.13
N GLU A 29 12.73 7.13 -1.71
CA GLU A 29 11.62 7.87 -1.14
C GLU A 29 10.52 8.16 -2.16
N THR A 30 10.90 8.50 -3.39
CA THR A 30 9.95 8.68 -4.50
C THR A 30 9.14 7.41 -4.75
N VAL A 31 9.80 6.25 -4.84
CA VAL A 31 9.14 4.96 -5.05
C VAL A 31 8.19 4.63 -3.90
N ARG A 32 8.60 4.86 -2.64
CA ARG A 32 7.74 4.64 -1.47
C ARG A 32 6.49 5.51 -1.50
N SER A 33 6.66 6.81 -1.74
CA SER A 33 5.56 7.76 -1.82
C SER A 33 4.57 7.41 -2.94
N VAL A 34 5.09 7.10 -4.14
CA VAL A 34 4.26 6.66 -5.26
C VAL A 34 3.53 5.37 -4.93
N ASN A 35 4.20 4.37 -4.35
CA ASN A 35 3.56 3.11 -3.99
C ASN A 35 2.45 3.28 -2.96
N ALA A 36 2.64 4.15 -1.97
CA ALA A 36 1.61 4.47 -0.99
C ALA A 36 0.38 5.11 -1.66
N LEU A 37 0.60 6.12 -2.50
CA LEU A 37 -0.49 6.80 -3.21
C LEU A 37 -1.23 5.86 -4.18
N MET A 38 -0.49 5.03 -4.91
CA MET A 38 -1.06 4.05 -5.83
C MET A 38 -1.88 3.00 -5.09
N THR A 39 -1.42 2.53 -3.93
CA THR A 39 -2.16 1.58 -3.09
C THR A 39 -3.50 2.18 -2.63
N ALA A 40 -3.48 3.41 -2.11
CA ALA A 40 -4.70 4.12 -1.72
C ALA A 40 -5.65 4.33 -2.90
N THR A 41 -5.11 4.71 -4.06
CA THR A 41 -5.89 4.91 -5.29
C THR A 41 -6.56 3.62 -5.75
N TYR A 42 -5.85 2.49 -5.72
CA TYR A 42 -6.38 1.19 -6.09
C TYR A 42 -7.48 0.71 -5.14
N TRP A 43 -7.33 0.98 -3.84
CA TRP A 43 -8.39 0.72 -2.86
C TRP A 43 -9.65 1.54 -3.16
N GLU A 44 -9.48 2.84 -3.41
CA GLU A 44 -10.57 3.77 -3.74
C GLU A 44 -11.29 3.44 -5.05
N ILE A 45 -10.58 2.91 -6.05
CA ILE A 45 -11.18 2.37 -7.27
C ILE A 45 -12.02 1.13 -6.94
N GLY A 46 -11.48 0.23 -6.12
CA GLY A 46 -12.19 -0.96 -5.65
C GLY A 46 -13.51 -0.61 -4.95
N ARG A 47 -13.48 0.37 -4.03
CA ARG A 47 -14.66 0.88 -3.33
C ARG A 47 -15.74 1.35 -4.30
N ARG A 48 -15.39 2.23 -5.25
CA ARG A 48 -16.33 2.76 -6.26
C ARG A 48 -16.95 1.67 -7.12
N ILE A 49 -16.19 0.65 -7.50
CA ILE A 49 -16.71 -0.50 -8.25
C ILE A 49 -17.76 -1.25 -7.41
N VAL A 50 -17.47 -1.53 -6.15
CA VAL A 50 -18.37 -2.28 -5.27
C VAL A 50 -19.63 -1.50 -4.93
N GLU A 51 -19.52 -0.21 -4.59
CA GLU A 51 -20.67 0.65 -4.33
C GLU A 51 -21.61 0.74 -5.53
N PHE A 52 -21.04 0.89 -6.73
CA PHE A 52 -21.81 0.93 -7.97
C PHE A 52 -22.52 -0.41 -8.26
N GLU A 53 -21.87 -1.55 -7.98
CA GLU A 53 -22.49 -2.87 -8.12
C GLU A 53 -23.62 -3.12 -7.11
N GLN A 54 -23.51 -2.58 -5.89
CA GLN A 54 -24.52 -2.73 -4.84
C GLN A 54 -25.79 -1.89 -5.09
N GLY A 55 -25.67 -0.78 -5.82
CA GLY A 55 -26.78 0.12 -6.17
C GLY A 55 -27.58 -0.27 -7.42
N GLY A 56 -27.34 -1.42 -8.06
CA GLY A 56 -27.99 -1.84 -9.31
C GLY A 56 -28.72 -3.20 -9.24
N GLU A 57 -29.92 -3.28 -9.83
CA GLU A 57 -30.82 -4.46 -9.76
C GLU A 57 -30.46 -5.64 -10.70
N ALA A 58 -29.19 -6.00 -10.91
CA ALA A 58 -28.84 -7.22 -11.67
C ALA A 58 -27.44 -7.78 -11.31
N ARG A 59 -27.39 -8.64 -10.30
CA ARG A 59 -26.21 -9.01 -9.49
C ARG A 59 -25.07 -9.85 -10.13
N ALA A 60 -24.93 -9.95 -11.44
CA ALA A 60 -23.73 -10.63 -12.01
C ALA A 60 -23.38 -10.18 -13.43
N ALA A 61 -24.40 -10.06 -14.30
CA ALA A 61 -24.20 -9.62 -15.67
C ALA A 61 -23.73 -8.16 -15.75
N TYR A 62 -24.19 -7.33 -14.82
CA TYR A 62 -23.85 -5.90 -14.76
C TYR A 62 -22.40 -5.64 -14.34
N GLY A 63 -21.90 -6.34 -13.31
CA GLY A 63 -20.52 -6.19 -12.83
C GLY A 63 -19.47 -6.63 -13.85
N ALA A 64 -19.74 -7.72 -14.58
CA ALA A 64 -18.84 -8.18 -15.66
C ALA A 64 -18.79 -7.18 -16.82
N GLN A 65 -19.92 -6.56 -17.19
CA GLN A 65 -19.96 -5.51 -18.21
C GLN A 65 -19.29 -4.21 -17.73
N LEU A 66 -19.47 -3.84 -16.47
CA LEU A 66 -18.85 -2.65 -15.87
C LEU A 66 -17.33 -2.73 -15.95
N ILE A 67 -16.71 -3.80 -15.45
CA ILE A 67 -15.25 -3.94 -15.45
C ILE A 67 -14.70 -3.95 -16.88
N LYS A 68 -15.41 -4.56 -17.83
CA LYS A 68 -15.01 -4.56 -19.24
C LYS A 68 -15.02 -3.14 -19.82
N ARG A 69 -16.06 -2.34 -19.55
CA ARG A 69 -16.16 -0.94 -19.98
C ARG A 69 -15.07 -0.07 -19.34
N LEU A 70 -14.95 -0.13 -18.01
CA LEU A 70 -13.90 0.58 -17.26
C LEU A 70 -12.51 0.25 -17.78
N SER A 71 -12.22 -1.03 -18.06
CA SER A 71 -10.92 -1.41 -18.59
C SER A 71 -10.63 -0.77 -19.94
N LYS A 72 -11.61 -0.73 -20.85
CA LYS A 72 -11.48 -0.09 -22.15
C LYS A 72 -11.22 1.41 -21.99
N ASP A 73 -12.07 2.10 -21.23
CA ASP A 73 -12.06 3.56 -21.13
C ASP A 73 -10.81 4.05 -20.37
N LEU A 74 -10.45 3.38 -19.28
CA LEU A 74 -9.27 3.74 -18.49
C LEU A 74 -7.97 3.35 -19.19
N SER A 75 -7.94 2.23 -19.93
CA SER A 75 -6.74 1.89 -20.73
C SER A 75 -6.57 2.85 -21.91
N LEU A 76 -7.66 3.35 -22.50
CA LEU A 76 -7.58 4.38 -23.53
C LEU A 76 -6.98 5.69 -22.99
N ARG A 77 -7.38 6.09 -21.78
CA ARG A 77 -6.92 7.34 -21.15
C ARG A 77 -5.53 7.24 -20.53
N TYR A 78 -5.26 6.16 -19.78
CA TYR A 78 -4.08 6.02 -18.92
C TYR A 78 -3.12 4.90 -19.35
N LYS A 79 -3.45 4.15 -20.39
CA LYS A 79 -2.63 3.05 -20.95
C LYS A 79 -2.49 1.87 -19.99
N ARG A 80 -1.38 1.76 -19.26
CA ARG A 80 -1.04 0.59 -18.44
C ARG A 80 -1.68 0.71 -17.06
N GLY A 81 -1.90 -0.44 -16.42
CA GLY A 81 -2.42 -0.51 -15.04
C GLY A 81 -3.93 -0.73 -14.93
N PHE A 82 -4.71 -0.53 -16.00
CA PHE A 82 -6.19 -0.58 -15.98
C PHE A 82 -6.78 -1.73 -16.81
N SER A 83 -6.09 -2.87 -16.85
CA SER A 83 -6.65 -4.09 -17.43
C SER A 83 -7.86 -4.58 -16.63
N ALA A 84 -8.75 -5.36 -17.27
CA ALA A 84 -9.89 -5.97 -16.59
C ALA A 84 -9.45 -6.86 -15.42
N LYS A 85 -8.28 -7.51 -15.52
CA LYS A 85 -7.68 -8.28 -14.43
C LYS A 85 -7.33 -7.38 -13.25
N ASN A 86 -6.65 -6.26 -13.50
CA ASN A 86 -6.25 -5.33 -12.45
C ASN A 86 -7.47 -4.71 -11.76
N LEU A 87 -8.51 -4.32 -12.51
CA LEU A 87 -9.74 -3.78 -11.94
C LEU A 87 -10.48 -4.81 -11.06
N ARG A 88 -10.50 -6.09 -11.45
CA ARG A 88 -11.01 -7.16 -10.58
C ARG A 88 -10.19 -7.29 -9.31
N GLN A 89 -8.86 -7.16 -9.39
CA GLN A 89 -8.00 -7.19 -8.21
C GLN A 89 -8.25 -5.98 -7.29
N MET A 90 -8.44 -4.78 -7.84
CA MET A 90 -8.80 -3.59 -7.06
C MET A 90 -10.15 -3.76 -6.34
N ARG A 91 -11.15 -4.29 -7.05
CA ARG A 91 -12.45 -4.65 -6.46
C ARG A 91 -12.31 -5.64 -5.31
N LEU A 92 -11.54 -6.73 -5.52
CA LEU A 92 -11.27 -7.71 -4.48
C LEU A 92 -10.50 -7.11 -3.31
N PHE A 93 -9.53 -6.24 -3.58
CA PHE A 93 -8.75 -5.54 -2.57
C PHE A 93 -9.66 -4.74 -1.63
N TYR A 94 -10.62 -3.99 -2.16
CA TYR A 94 -11.61 -3.34 -1.31
C TYR A 94 -12.45 -4.36 -0.51
N LEU A 95 -13.00 -5.39 -1.16
CA LEU A 95 -13.86 -6.38 -0.49
C LEU A 95 -13.15 -7.14 0.64
N PHE A 96 -11.86 -7.44 0.49
CA PHE A 96 -11.09 -8.14 1.53
C PHE A 96 -10.73 -7.24 2.71
N PHE A 97 -10.48 -5.95 2.46
CA PHE A 97 -9.98 -5.02 3.48
C PHE A 97 -11.04 -4.05 4.02
N GLN A 98 -12.27 -4.04 3.49
CA GLN A 98 -13.38 -3.21 3.99
C GLN A 98 -13.81 -3.55 5.43
N HIS A 99 -13.44 -4.73 5.93
CA HIS A 99 -13.73 -5.20 7.29
C HIS A 99 -12.48 -5.36 8.16
N VAL A 100 -11.33 -4.86 7.70
CA VAL A 100 -10.14 -4.79 8.58
C VAL A 100 -10.37 -3.65 9.56
N GLU A 101 -10.95 -3.99 10.71
CA GLU A 101 -10.88 -3.15 11.88
C GLU A 101 -9.41 -2.94 12.23
N ILE A 102 -9.02 -1.70 12.57
CA ILE A 102 -7.73 -1.42 13.20
C ILE A 102 -7.80 -2.03 14.60
N ARG A 103 -7.54 -3.34 14.68
CA ARG A 103 -7.42 -4.07 15.94
C ARG A 103 -6.21 -3.53 16.70
N GLN A 104 -6.32 -3.43 18.02
CA GLN A 104 -5.17 -3.14 18.86
C GLN A 104 -4.07 -4.16 18.58
N THR A 105 -2.80 -3.78 18.75
CA THR A 105 -1.72 -4.77 18.75
C THR A 105 -2.06 -5.88 19.75
N VAL A 106 -1.59 -7.12 19.52
CA VAL A 106 -1.88 -8.27 20.42
C VAL A 106 -1.60 -7.95 21.90
N SER A 107 -0.62 -7.08 22.18
CA SER A 107 -0.35 -6.54 23.52
C SER A 107 -1.50 -5.72 24.15
N GLY A 108 -2.28 -4.99 23.36
CA GLY A 108 -3.45 -4.24 23.79
C GLY A 108 -4.72 -5.11 23.89
N GLU A 109 -4.75 -6.26 23.21
CA GLU A 109 -5.82 -7.26 23.33
C GLU A 109 -5.59 -8.25 24.49
N LEU A 110 -4.38 -8.32 25.05
CA LEU A 110 -4.08 -9.04 26.28
C LEU A 110 -4.64 -8.29 27.50
N THR A 111 -5.93 -8.48 27.79
CA THR A 111 -6.48 -8.14 29.12
C THR A 111 -5.73 -8.92 30.21
N PRO A 112 -5.23 -8.28 31.29
CA PRO A 112 -4.65 -8.97 32.45
C PRO A 112 -5.75 -9.61 33.31
N ALA A 113 -6.54 -10.51 32.72
CA ALA A 113 -7.61 -11.25 33.40
C ALA A 113 -7.07 -12.49 34.16
N LEU A 114 -5.80 -12.48 34.56
CA LEU A 114 -5.18 -13.51 35.41
C LEU A 114 -4.44 -12.94 36.64
N VAL A 115 -4.69 -11.67 37.02
CA VAL A 115 -4.11 -11.10 38.25
C VAL A 115 -5.14 -11.01 39.39
N HIS A 116 -6.42 -11.31 39.14
CA HIS A 116 -7.41 -11.41 40.21
C HIS A 116 -7.54 -12.85 40.73
N LEU A 117 -6.42 -13.41 41.20
CA LEU A 117 -6.47 -14.52 42.17
C LEU A 117 -7.10 -13.97 43.44
N ARG A 118 -8.37 -14.33 43.69
CA ARG A 118 -9.02 -14.05 44.98
C ARG A 118 -8.22 -14.74 46.09
N PRO A 119 -8.06 -14.11 47.27
CA PRO A 119 -7.37 -14.72 48.39
C PRO A 119 -8.13 -15.98 48.82
N PHE A 120 -7.41 -17.10 48.92
CA PHE A 120 -7.88 -18.34 49.51
C PHE A 120 -8.28 -18.06 50.97
N THR A 121 -9.58 -18.02 51.27
CA THR A 121 -10.06 -18.11 52.65
C THR A 121 -10.08 -19.58 53.03
N PHE A 122 -9.20 -19.96 53.97
CA PHE A 122 -9.18 -21.29 54.57
C PHE A 122 -10.38 -21.43 55.52
N ARG A 123 -11.19 -22.47 55.32
CA ARG A 123 -12.07 -23.03 56.34
C ARG A 123 -11.83 -24.53 56.41
#